data_AF-A0A699L164-F1
#
_entry.id   AF-A0A699L164-F1
#
_cell.length_a   1.000
_cell.length_b   1.000
_cell.length_c   1.000
_cell.angle_alpha   90.00
_cell.angle_beta   90.00
_cell.angle_gamma   90.00
#
_symmetry.space_group_name_H-M   'P 1'
#
loop_
_entity.id
_entity.type
_entity.pdbx_description
1 polymer ?
#
loop_
_entity_poly.entity_id
_entity_poly.type
_entity_poly.pdbx_seq_one_letter_code
_entity_poly.pdbx_strand_id
1 'polypeptide(L)'
;GYILTSEIDGTIQMKSYLSGNPEIRLALNEDLNVGRGGRSVYDYGGSSGSGSVILDDCNFHESVHLDSFDVDRTLTLVPPDGEFPVMNYRMTQEFKPPFRINTLIEEAGSLKAEVILKIRAEFPQNITANTIVIQMPVPKYTS
;
A
#
# COMPACT_ATOMS: atom_id res chain seq x y z
N GLY A 1 16.66 -7.95 -8.08
CA GLY A 1 15.94 -9.12 -7.52
C GLY A 1 14.58 -9.22 -8.16
N TYR A 2 13.90 -10.34 -7.92
CA TYR A 2 12.49 -10.54 -8.26
C TYR A 2 11.64 -10.33 -6.99
N ILE A 3 10.41 -9.86 -7.17
CA ILE A 3 9.45 -9.72 -6.06
C ILE A 3 8.94 -11.13 -5.73
N LEU A 4 9.06 -11.53 -4.47
CA LEU A 4 8.53 -12.82 -4.00
C LEU A 4 7.17 -12.65 -3.32
N THR A 5 7.02 -11.56 -2.56
CA THR A 5 5.80 -11.20 -1.85
C THR A 5 5.54 -9.71 -2.05
N SER A 6 4.30 -9.36 -2.35
CA SER A 6 3.82 -7.99 -2.52
C SER A 6 2.42 -7.93 -1.95
N GLU A 7 2.28 -7.32 -0.78
CA GLU A 7 0.99 -7.17 -0.12
C GLU A 7 0.86 -5.79 0.53
N ILE A 8 -0.38 -5.33 0.60
CA ILE A 8 -0.80 -4.12 1.32
C ILE A 8 -1.98 -4.50 2.20
N ASP A 9 -1.81 -4.32 3.51
CA ASP A 9 -2.90 -4.28 4.48
C ASP A 9 -3.13 -2.81 4.85
N GLY A 10 -4.30 -2.29 4.52
CA GLY A 10 -4.62 -0.87 4.67
C GLY A 10 -5.89 -0.62 5.48
N THR A 11 -5.96 0.57 6.07
CA THR A 11 -7.10 1.03 6.85
C THR A 11 -7.39 2.49 6.51
N ILE A 12 -8.64 2.81 6.23
CA ILE A 12 -9.15 4.18 6.20
C ILE A 12 -9.59 4.53 7.63
N GLN A 13 -8.83 5.42 8.26
CA GLN A 13 -9.06 5.90 9.62
C GLN A 13 -9.79 7.24 9.58
N MET A 14 -10.88 7.39 10.34
CA MET A 14 -11.63 8.64 10.46
C MET A 14 -11.60 9.16 11.90
N LYS A 15 -11.35 10.46 12.04
CA LYS A 15 -11.51 11.20 13.30
C LYS A 15 -12.65 12.20 13.16
N SER A 16 -13.77 11.95 13.82
CA SER A 16 -14.95 12.81 13.79
C SER A 16 -15.16 13.54 15.11
N TYR A 17 -15.31 14.86 15.02
CA TYR A 17 -15.66 15.76 16.13
C TYR A 17 -16.76 16.73 15.70
N LEU A 18 -17.66 16.25 14.84
CA LEU A 18 -18.71 17.05 14.22
C LEU A 18 -19.93 17.11 15.13
N SER A 19 -20.42 18.31 15.44
CA SER A 19 -21.61 18.47 16.28
C SER A 19 -22.86 17.92 15.58
N GLY A 20 -23.63 17.10 16.29
CA GLY A 20 -24.90 16.55 15.80
C GLY A 20 -24.76 15.35 14.87
N ASN A 21 -23.56 14.79 14.72
CA ASN A 21 -23.25 13.57 13.96
C ASN A 21 -23.92 13.57 12.58
N PRO A 22 -23.53 14.53 11.70
CA PRO A 22 -24.10 14.62 10.37
C PRO A 22 -23.74 13.39 9.54
N GLU A 23 -24.60 13.06 8.58
CA GLU A 23 -24.28 12.06 7.56
C GLU A 23 -23.12 12.55 6.67
N ILE A 24 -22.16 11.67 6.42
CA ILE A 24 -20.99 11.89 5.59
C ILE A 24 -21.03 10.91 4.42
N ARG A 25 -20.62 11.39 3.25
CA ARG A 25 -20.38 10.58 2.05
C ARG A 25 -18.89 10.60 1.70
N LEU A 26 -18.28 9.43 1.64
CA LEU A 26 -16.88 9.23 1.26
C LEU A 26 -16.84 8.52 -0.10
N ALA A 27 -16.44 9.23 -1.15
CA ALA A 27 -16.25 8.65 -2.48
C ALA A 27 -14.82 8.09 -2.60
N LEU A 28 -14.73 6.83 -3.04
CA LEU A 28 -13.47 6.19 -3.41
C LEU A 28 -13.26 6.29 -4.93
N ASN A 29 -12.15 5.77 -5.43
CA ASN A 29 -11.93 5.72 -6.88
C ASN A 29 -13.01 4.86 -7.56
N GLU A 30 -13.59 5.35 -8.66
CA GLU A 30 -14.64 4.65 -9.42
C GLU A 30 -14.16 3.32 -10.01
N ASP A 31 -12.86 3.21 -10.30
CA ASP A 31 -12.20 2.02 -10.84
C ASP A 31 -11.76 1.02 -9.77
N LEU A 32 -12.15 1.23 -8.50
CA LEU A 32 -11.92 0.28 -7.42
C LEU A 32 -12.72 -1.01 -7.67
N ASN A 33 -12.02 -2.13 -7.69
CA ASN A 33 -12.63 -3.45 -7.79
C ASN A 33 -12.32 -4.26 -6.52
N VAL A 34 -13.31 -4.99 -6.01
CA VAL A 34 -13.15 -5.86 -4.83
C VAL A 34 -13.41 -7.29 -5.25
N GLY A 35 -12.48 -8.18 -4.91
CA GLY A 35 -12.55 -9.60 -5.19
C GLY A 35 -11.89 -10.00 -6.52
N ARG A 36 -11.51 -11.28 -6.60
CA ARG A 36 -10.87 -11.88 -7.79
C ARG A 36 -11.92 -12.24 -8.86
N GLY A 37 -12.67 -11.25 -9.32
CA GLY A 37 -13.68 -11.39 -10.37
C GLY A 37 -13.11 -11.22 -11.79
N GLY A 38 -12.43 -12.25 -12.31
CA GLY A 38 -12.45 -12.63 -13.73
C GLY A 38 -12.13 -11.60 -14.84
N ARG A 39 -11.49 -10.46 -14.58
CA ARG A 39 -10.95 -9.59 -15.64
C ARG A 39 -9.45 -9.74 -15.75
N SER A 40 -9.02 -10.06 -16.98
CA SER A 40 -7.69 -10.50 -17.36
C SER A 40 -6.56 -9.64 -16.79
N VAL A 41 -5.58 -10.32 -16.21
CA VAL A 41 -4.30 -9.84 -15.65
C VAL A 41 -3.33 -9.32 -16.74
N TYR A 42 -3.86 -8.92 -17.89
CA TYR A 42 -3.08 -8.51 -19.07
C TYR A 42 -3.54 -7.15 -19.59
N ASP A 43 -3.47 -6.13 -18.75
CA ASP A 43 -3.38 -4.75 -19.25
C ASP A 43 -2.25 -4.02 -18.51
N TYR A 44 -1.02 -4.54 -18.68
CA TYR A 44 0.21 -3.79 -18.44
C TYR A 44 0.38 -2.78 -19.59
N GLY A 45 -0.45 -1.75 -19.59
CA GLY A 45 -0.58 -0.80 -20.68
C GLY A 45 -0.64 0.66 -20.22
N GLY A 46 0.23 1.10 -19.31
CA GLY A 46 0.31 2.53 -18.98
C GLY A 46 1.31 2.90 -17.90
N SER A 47 2.39 3.57 -18.30
CA SER A 47 3.43 4.18 -17.45
C SER A 47 2.95 5.41 -16.64
N SER A 48 1.78 5.35 -16.01
CA SER A 48 1.32 6.37 -15.07
C SER A 48 0.53 5.69 -13.97
N GLY A 49 0.84 5.97 -12.71
CA GLY A 49 0.30 5.30 -11.51
C GLY A 49 -1.19 5.48 -11.25
N SER A 50 -2.02 5.10 -12.22
CA SER A 50 -3.48 5.09 -12.22
C SER A 50 -3.94 3.79 -12.91
N GLY A 51 -3.40 2.66 -12.47
CA GLY A 51 -3.99 1.36 -12.76
C GLY A 51 -5.18 1.15 -11.83
N SER A 52 -6.22 0.48 -12.32
CA SER A 52 -7.39 0.09 -11.51
C SER A 52 -6.93 -0.56 -10.21
N VAL A 53 -7.35 0.02 -9.08
CA VAL A 53 -7.05 -0.54 -7.76
C VAL A 53 -7.93 -1.76 -7.55
N ILE A 54 -7.32 -2.92 -7.38
CA ILE A 54 -8.04 -4.17 -7.17
C ILE A 54 -7.69 -4.70 -5.79
N LEU A 55 -8.67 -4.69 -4.91
CA LEU A 55 -8.60 -5.23 -3.56
C LEU A 55 -8.95 -6.72 -3.58
N ASP A 56 -8.24 -7.53 -2.79
CA ASP A 56 -8.63 -8.93 -2.58
C ASP A 56 -9.91 -9.02 -1.76
N ASP A 57 -9.96 -8.27 -0.66
CA ASP A 57 -11.11 -8.18 0.24
C ASP A 57 -11.09 -6.85 0.99
N CYS A 58 -12.26 -6.48 1.53
CA CYS A 58 -12.41 -5.35 2.41
C CYS A 58 -13.54 -5.56 3.42
N ASN A 59 -13.42 -4.94 4.58
CA ASN A 59 -14.42 -4.93 5.64
C ASN A 59 -14.75 -3.49 6.04
N PHE A 60 -16.01 -3.24 6.41
CA PHE A 60 -16.50 -1.92 6.74
C PHE A 60 -16.93 -1.83 8.21
N HIS A 61 -16.89 -0.63 8.78
CA HIS A 61 -17.49 -0.37 10.09
C HIS A 61 -19.01 -0.54 10.06
N GLU A 62 -19.61 -0.90 11.18
CA GLU A 62 -21.07 -1.11 11.29
C GLU A 62 -21.91 0.14 10.99
N SER A 63 -21.31 1.33 11.10
CA SER A 63 -21.97 2.61 10.81
C SER A 63 -21.99 2.97 9.31
N VAL A 64 -21.38 2.15 8.45
CA VAL A 64 -21.25 2.40 7.01
C VAL A 64 -22.37 1.70 6.24
N HIS A 65 -23.08 2.48 5.43
CA HIS A 65 -24.08 2.03 4.47
C HIS A 65 -23.46 1.94 3.07
N LEU A 66 -23.72 0.82 2.39
CA LEU A 66 -23.10 0.48 1.11
C LEU A 66 -24.05 0.66 -0.09
N ASP A 67 -25.20 1.32 0.10
CA ASP A 67 -26.26 1.42 -0.92
C ASP A 67 -25.78 2.02 -2.26
N SER A 68 -24.81 2.93 -2.20
CA SER A 68 -24.20 3.56 -3.39
C SER A 68 -22.85 2.95 -3.79
N PHE A 69 -22.30 2.05 -2.97
CA PHE A 69 -20.95 1.53 -3.18
C PHE A 69 -20.82 0.78 -4.51
N ASP A 70 -21.81 -0.03 -4.88
CA ASP A 70 -21.80 -0.78 -6.14
C ASP A 70 -21.91 0.11 -7.38
N VAL A 71 -22.50 1.30 -7.24
CA VAL A 71 -22.78 2.24 -8.34
C VAL A 71 -21.60 3.17 -8.59
N ASP A 72 -21.17 3.90 -7.55
CA ASP A 72 -20.20 4.99 -7.67
C ASP A 72 -19.06 4.90 -6.64
N ARG A 73 -18.94 3.76 -5.95
CA ARG A 73 -17.92 3.52 -4.90
C ARG A 73 -18.00 4.54 -3.76
N THR A 74 -19.20 5.06 -3.49
CA THR A 74 -19.46 5.94 -2.34
C THR A 74 -19.90 5.15 -1.10
N LEU A 75 -19.27 5.47 0.03
CA LEU A 75 -19.64 5.02 1.37
C LEU A 75 -20.45 6.12 2.06
N THR A 76 -21.61 5.79 2.63
CA THR A 76 -22.42 6.74 3.41
C THR A 76 -22.40 6.34 4.88
N LEU A 77 -22.12 7.24 5.80
CA LEU A 77 -22.06 6.92 7.23
C LEU A 77 -22.47 8.09 8.13
N VAL A 78 -22.99 7.76 9.31
CA VAL A 78 -23.04 8.69 10.45
C VAL A 78 -21.85 8.32 11.36
N PRO A 79 -20.79 9.14 11.43
CA PRO A 79 -19.57 8.77 12.14
C PRO A 79 -19.79 8.76 13.66
N PRO A 80 -19.30 7.73 14.38
CA PRO A 80 -19.12 7.80 15.83
C PRO A 80 -18.18 8.95 16.22
N ASP A 81 -18.34 9.44 17.45
CA ASP A 81 -17.44 10.44 18.02
C ASP A 81 -16.04 9.85 18.27
N GLY A 82 -15.01 10.61 17.91
CA GLY A 82 -13.62 10.23 18.10
C GLY A 82 -13.02 9.51 16.89
N GLU A 83 -12.18 8.53 17.15
CA GLU A 83 -11.32 7.87 16.16
C GLU A 83 -11.76 6.43 15.92
N PHE A 84 -12.09 6.07 14.66
CA PHE A 84 -12.56 4.74 14.31
C PHE A 84 -12.16 4.34 12.87
N PRO A 85 -11.94 3.04 12.59
CA PRO A 85 -11.67 2.57 11.24
C PRO A 85 -12.96 2.51 10.43
N VAL A 86 -13.02 3.22 9.29
CA VAL A 86 -14.16 3.18 8.36
C VAL A 86 -14.14 1.92 7.51
N MET A 87 -12.96 1.57 7.00
CA MET A 87 -12.75 0.46 6.08
C MET A 87 -11.36 -0.14 6.29
N ASN A 88 -11.28 -1.47 6.34
CA ASN A 88 -10.03 -2.22 6.25
C ASN A 88 -10.00 -2.92 4.89
N TYR A 89 -8.84 -2.98 4.25
CA TYR A 89 -8.70 -3.60 2.95
C TYR A 89 -7.36 -4.31 2.79
N ARG A 90 -7.34 -5.32 1.93
CA ARG A 90 -6.15 -6.07 1.60
C ARG A 90 -5.94 -6.14 0.09
N MET A 91 -4.68 -6.08 -0.34
CA MET A 91 -4.29 -6.22 -1.74
C MET A 91 -2.99 -7.01 -1.85
N THR A 92 -2.99 -8.07 -2.66
CA THR A 92 -1.82 -8.92 -2.95
C THR A 92 -1.28 -8.74 -4.37
N GLN A 93 -1.73 -7.69 -5.06
CA GLN A 93 -1.23 -7.37 -6.39
C GLN A 93 0.20 -6.86 -6.33
N GLU A 94 0.97 -7.20 -7.36
CA GLU A 94 2.31 -6.66 -7.52
C GLU A 94 2.23 -5.14 -7.77
N PHE A 95 2.86 -4.37 -6.89
CA PHE A 95 3.05 -2.94 -7.07
C PHE A 95 4.53 -2.62 -7.15
N LYS A 96 4.85 -1.45 -7.71
CA LYS A 96 6.23 -0.97 -7.78
C LYS A 96 6.68 -0.55 -6.38
N PRO A 97 7.65 -1.24 -5.75
CA PRO A 97 8.08 -0.89 -4.40
C PRO A 97 8.72 0.51 -4.39
N PRO A 98 8.57 1.28 -3.30
CA PRO A 98 9.07 2.66 -3.22
C PRO A 98 10.60 2.74 -3.20
N PHE A 99 11.27 1.64 -2.84
CA PHE A 99 12.73 1.54 -2.85
C PHE A 99 13.17 0.26 -3.55
N ARG A 100 14.22 0.39 -4.35
CA ARG A 100 14.93 -0.72 -4.96
C ARG A 100 16.34 -0.79 -4.38
N ILE A 101 16.68 -1.93 -3.80
CA ILE A 101 18.01 -2.18 -3.25
C ILE A 101 18.74 -3.14 -4.20
N ASN A 102 19.94 -2.74 -4.64
CA ASN A 102 20.86 -3.61 -5.33
C ASN A 102 22.10 -3.79 -4.46
N THR A 103 22.38 -5.03 -4.08
CA THR A 103 23.50 -5.40 -3.23
C THR A 103 24.54 -6.11 -4.07
N LEU A 104 25.80 -5.72 -3.90
CA LEU A 104 26.96 -6.40 -4.46
C LEU A 104 27.88 -6.77 -3.29
N ILE A 105 28.24 -8.04 -3.19
CA ILE A 105 29.19 -8.55 -2.19
C ILE A 105 30.35 -9.14 -2.98
N GLU A 106 31.55 -8.66 -2.73
CA GLU A 106 32.78 -9.14 -3.36
C GLU A 106 33.73 -9.68 -2.29
N GLU A 107 34.36 -10.82 -2.57
CA GLU A 107 35.40 -11.36 -1.71
C GLU A 107 36.71 -10.61 -1.98
N ALA A 108 37.19 -9.87 -0.99
CA ALA A 108 38.41 -9.08 -1.05
C ALA A 108 39.57 -9.77 -0.32
N GLY A 109 39.65 -11.10 -0.45
CA GLY A 109 40.60 -11.99 0.24
C GLY A 109 39.91 -13.02 1.14
N SER A 110 40.69 -13.89 1.79
CA SER A 110 40.17 -15.02 2.58
C SER A 110 39.41 -14.61 3.86
N LEU A 111 39.63 -13.40 4.36
CA LEU A 111 39.05 -12.87 5.60
C LEU A 111 38.40 -11.50 5.42
N LYS A 112 38.17 -11.07 4.18
CA LYS A 112 37.63 -9.74 3.88
C LYS A 112 36.58 -9.85 2.80
N ALA A 113 35.45 -9.18 3.02
CA ALA A 113 34.43 -8.97 2.01
C ALA A 113 34.18 -7.46 1.86
N GLU A 114 33.98 -7.02 0.64
CA GLU A 114 33.50 -5.68 0.31
C GLU A 114 32.02 -5.75 -0.02
N VAL A 115 31.22 -4.85 0.57
CA VAL A 115 29.79 -4.82 0.35
C VAL A 115 29.36 -3.45 -0.13
N ILE A 116 28.70 -3.41 -1.29
CA ILE A 116 28.18 -2.19 -1.91
C ILE A 116 26.65 -2.30 -1.96
N LEU A 117 25.98 -1.46 -1.19
CA LEU A 117 24.53 -1.31 -1.20
C LEU A 117 24.14 -0.07 -2.01
N LYS A 118 23.45 -0.27 -3.14
CA LYS A 118 22.86 0.80 -3.95
C LYS A 118 21.37 0.85 -3.72
N ILE A 119 20.88 1.89 -3.03
CA ILE A 119 19.46 2.13 -2.81
C ILE A 119 18.96 3.20 -3.77
N ARG A 120 17.85 2.91 -4.44
CA ARG A 120 17.18 3.82 -5.38
C ARG A 120 15.75 4.04 -4.93
N ALA A 121 15.35 5.30 -4.79
CA ALA A 121 13.96 5.68 -4.62
C ALA A 121 13.21 5.58 -5.96
N GLU A 122 12.04 4.96 -5.95
CA GLU A 122 11.22 4.66 -7.13
C GLU A 122 9.89 5.43 -7.15
N PHE A 123 9.85 6.58 -6.47
CA PHE A 123 8.74 7.50 -6.39
C PHE A 123 9.08 8.87 -7.01
N PRO A 124 8.08 9.71 -7.34
CA PRO A 124 8.27 11.06 -7.88
C PRO A 124 9.20 11.95 -7.05
N GLN A 125 9.96 12.85 -7.70
CA GLN A 125 10.97 13.70 -7.04
C GLN A 125 10.39 14.72 -6.04
N ASN A 126 9.09 15.02 -6.14
CA ASN A 126 8.39 15.90 -5.20
C ASN A 126 7.96 15.17 -3.91
N ILE A 127 8.14 13.85 -3.82
CA ILE A 127 7.83 13.05 -2.64
C ILE A 127 9.14 12.79 -1.88
N THR A 128 9.11 12.99 -0.57
CA THR A 128 10.24 12.68 0.32
C THR A 128 9.82 11.59 1.29
N ALA A 129 10.68 10.58 1.45
CA ALA A 129 10.51 9.54 2.47
C ALA A 129 11.43 9.84 3.66
N ASN A 130 10.85 9.87 4.85
CA ASN A 130 11.54 10.19 6.10
C ASN A 130 11.77 8.92 6.93
N THR A 131 12.71 8.99 7.88
CA THR A 131 12.95 7.92 8.86
C THR A 131 13.30 6.57 8.21
N ILE A 132 14.09 6.60 7.14
CA ILE A 132 14.53 5.39 6.44
C ILE A 132 15.65 4.73 7.26
N VAL A 133 15.44 3.47 7.64
CA VAL A 133 16.46 2.63 8.29
C VAL A 133 16.78 1.46 7.37
N ILE A 134 18.06 1.23 7.10
CA ILE A 134 18.55 0.13 6.28
C ILE A 134 19.34 -0.80 7.18
N GLN A 135 18.93 -2.06 7.23
CA GLN A 135 19.58 -3.09 8.03
C GLN A 135 20.17 -4.15 7.11
N MET A 136 21.45 -4.45 7.29
CA MET A 136 22.15 -5.50 6.59
C MET A 136 22.74 -6.46 7.63
N PRO A 137 22.20 -7.68 7.76
CA PRO A 137 22.81 -8.71 8.59
C PRO A 137 24.20 -9.07 8.06
N VAL A 138 25.18 -9.12 8.94
CA VAL A 138 26.55 -9.58 8.64
C VAL A 138 26.84 -10.89 9.38
N PRO A 139 27.81 -11.71 8.90
CA PRO A 139 28.25 -12.88 9.64
C PRO A 139 28.71 -12.55 11.06
N LYS A 140 28.46 -13.46 12.00
CA LYS A 140 28.79 -13.25 13.43
C LYS A 140 30.29 -13.08 13.72
N TYR A 141 31.14 -13.56 12.81
CA TYR A 141 32.59 -13.49 12.91
C TYR A 141 33.18 -12.24 12.23
N THR A 142 32.33 -11.33 11.74
CA THR A 142 32.75 -10.01 11.27
C THR A 142 33.07 -9.12 12.47
N SER A 143 34.31 -8.66 12.58
CA SER A 143 34.80 -7.71 13.60
C SER A 143 34.85 -6.29 13.09
#